data_AF-A0A9P1EW00-F1
#
_entry.id   AF-A0A9P1EW00-F1
#
_cell.length_a   1.000
_cell.length_b   1.000
_cell.length_c   1.000
_cell.angle_alpha   90.00
_cell.angle_beta   90.00
_cell.angle_gamma   90.00
#
_symmetry.space_group_name_H-M   'P 1'
#
loop_
_entity.id
_entity.type
_entity.pdbx_description
1 polymer ?
#
loop_
_entity_poly.entity_id
_entity_poly.type
_entity_poly.pdbx_seq_one_letter_code
_entity_poly.pdbx_strand_id
1 'polypeptide(L)'
;MEFDGRPPPMNGCFFPTVLTEEVWKQIEARQVDFLKDLGGWLKRLLVEQAYMEDNLGPWEADDSHWRAEQDFVIRTLRICEEPLLVDYYIKMAERQQEYMRKVKKRKSKLDVLIQNITDVIIHMQEKQKKGATGRAQKAENETKMVDESRISQDGSKEGDQVDQPHSEETVK
;
A
#
# COMPACT_ATOMS: atom_id res chain seq x y z
N MET A 1 -48.07 -17.18 1.85
CA MET A 1 -46.61 -17.33 1.71
C MET A 1 -46.06 -15.93 1.90
N GLU A 2 -45.44 -15.65 3.04
CA GLU A 2 -44.75 -14.37 3.25
C GLU A 2 -43.47 -14.44 2.42
N PHE A 3 -43.41 -13.65 1.34
CA PHE A 3 -42.19 -13.48 0.57
C PHE A 3 -41.27 -12.58 1.40
N ASP A 4 -40.54 -13.20 2.33
CA ASP A 4 -39.61 -12.54 3.27
C ASP A 4 -38.37 -11.91 2.60
N GLY A 5 -38.31 -11.90 1.27
CA GLY A 5 -37.16 -11.44 0.50
C GLY A 5 -37.02 -9.93 0.45
N ARG A 6 -36.93 -9.25 1.60
CA ARG A 6 -36.27 -7.94 1.61
C ARG A 6 -34.88 -8.16 1.01
N PRO A 7 -34.46 -7.36 0.02
CA PRO A 7 -33.11 -7.48 -0.51
C PRO A 7 -32.10 -7.43 0.64
N PRO A 8 -30.96 -8.13 0.53
CA PRO A 8 -29.83 -7.93 1.44
C PRO A 8 -29.65 -6.43 1.66
N PRO A 9 -29.48 -5.95 2.91
CA PRO A 9 -29.70 -4.57 3.27
C PRO A 9 -28.98 -3.61 2.31
N MET A 10 -29.78 -2.98 1.44
CA MET A 10 -29.37 -1.83 0.63
C MET A 10 -29.29 -0.63 1.57
N ASN A 11 -28.38 -0.64 2.55
CA ASN A 11 -28.11 0.58 3.30
C ASN A 11 -27.62 1.61 2.28
N GLY A 12 -28.46 2.62 2.05
CA GLY A 12 -28.55 3.40 0.81
C GLY A 12 -27.32 4.21 0.39
N CYS A 13 -26.17 4.01 1.02
CA CYS A 13 -24.95 4.70 0.63
C CYS A 13 -23.77 3.73 0.43
N PHE A 14 -23.44 2.79 1.33
CA PHE A 14 -22.23 1.99 1.15
C PHE A 14 -22.31 0.61 1.80
N PHE A 15 -21.63 -0.36 1.17
CA PHE A 15 -21.12 -1.54 1.85
C PHE A 15 -20.48 -1.07 3.16
N PRO A 16 -20.76 -1.71 4.31
CA PRO A 16 -20.18 -1.32 5.58
C PRO A 16 -18.68 -1.10 5.41
N THR A 17 -18.19 0.04 5.87
CA THR A 17 -16.86 0.52 5.54
C THR A 17 -16.27 1.18 6.76
N VAL A 18 -15.00 0.92 7.00
CA VAL A 18 -14.20 1.56 8.05
C VAL A 18 -13.84 2.98 7.58
N LEU A 19 -13.72 3.19 6.27
CA LEU A 19 -13.56 4.50 5.66
C LEU A 19 -14.92 5.17 5.47
N THR A 20 -15.11 6.35 6.08
CA THR A 20 -16.34 7.13 5.88
C THR A 20 -16.63 7.39 4.39
N GLU A 21 -17.90 7.55 4.03
CA GLU A 21 -18.34 7.93 2.68
C GLU A 21 -17.54 9.12 2.11
N GLU A 22 -17.31 10.12 2.94
CA GLU A 22 -16.59 11.34 2.57
C GLU A 22 -15.16 11.04 2.11
N VAL A 23 -14.46 10.16 2.82
CA VAL A 23 -13.11 9.71 2.44
C VAL A 23 -13.15 9.00 1.10
N TRP A 24 -14.13 8.13 0.86
CA TRP A 24 -14.29 7.46 -0.43
C TRP A 24 -14.56 8.44 -1.57
N LYS A 25 -15.39 9.46 -1.35
CA LYS A 25 -15.62 10.54 -2.33
C LYS A 25 -14.34 11.28 -2.67
N GLN A 26 -13.51 11.60 -1.68
CA GLN A 26 -12.22 12.26 -1.90
C GLN A 26 -11.25 11.35 -2.67
N ILE A 27 -11.21 10.05 -2.36
CA ILE A 27 -10.42 9.05 -3.10
C ILE A 27 -10.92 8.91 -4.55
N GLU A 28 -12.23 8.98 -4.78
CA GLU A 28 -12.87 8.97 -6.11
C GLU A 28 -12.60 10.24 -6.91
N ALA A 29 -12.62 11.40 -6.26
CA ALA A 29 -12.26 12.68 -6.84
C ALA A 29 -10.75 12.92 -6.98
N ARG A 30 -9.90 11.96 -6.54
CA ARG A 30 -8.43 12.09 -6.52
C ARG A 30 -7.94 13.31 -5.72
N GLN A 31 -8.64 13.66 -4.65
CA GLN A 31 -8.35 14.82 -3.78
C GLN A 31 -7.47 14.46 -2.58
N VAL A 32 -7.26 13.17 -2.32
CA VAL A 32 -6.40 12.70 -1.23
C VAL A 32 -4.93 12.80 -1.64
N ASP A 33 -4.15 13.56 -0.87
CA ASP A 33 -2.71 13.57 -0.98
C ASP A 33 -2.10 12.47 -0.10
N PHE A 34 -1.84 11.32 -0.72
CA PHE A 34 -1.26 10.16 -0.04
C PHE A 34 0.21 10.35 0.35
N LEU A 35 0.94 11.26 -0.30
CA LEU A 35 2.37 11.46 -0.06
C LEU A 35 2.65 12.08 1.32
N LYS A 36 1.68 12.82 1.87
CA LYS A 36 1.79 13.43 3.20
C LYS A 36 1.91 12.40 4.33
N ASP A 37 1.28 11.23 4.17
CA ASP A 37 1.25 10.18 5.18
C ASP A 37 1.05 8.79 4.55
N LEU A 38 2.05 8.32 3.80
CA LEU A 38 1.98 7.03 3.11
C LEU A 38 1.72 5.86 4.08
N GLY A 39 2.37 5.87 5.25
CA GLY A 39 2.26 4.80 6.24
C GLY A 39 0.89 4.76 6.93
N GLY A 40 0.37 5.92 7.32
CA GLY A 40 -0.97 6.02 7.91
C GLY A 40 -2.07 5.65 6.91
N TRP A 41 -1.95 6.08 5.65
CA TRP A 41 -2.88 5.70 4.59
C TRP A 41 -2.82 4.19 4.30
N LEU A 42 -1.63 3.61 4.15
CA LEU A 42 -1.50 2.17 3.92
C LEU A 42 -2.18 1.36 5.03
N LYS A 43 -1.94 1.72 6.30
CA LYS A 43 -2.59 1.05 7.45
C LYS A 43 -4.12 1.14 7.37
N ARG A 44 -4.67 2.32 7.08
CA ARG A 44 -6.13 2.51 6.97
C ARG A 44 -6.73 1.71 5.83
N LEU A 45 -6.08 1.68 4.67
CA LEU A 45 -6.55 0.94 3.50
C LEU A 45 -6.48 -0.58 3.73
N LEU A 46 -5.45 -1.08 4.40
CA LEU A 46 -5.36 -2.50 4.78
C LEU A 46 -6.46 -2.92 5.77
N VAL A 47 -6.78 -2.06 6.73
CA VAL A 47 -7.91 -2.31 7.66
C VAL A 47 -9.24 -2.35 6.90
N GLU A 48 -9.44 -1.43 5.96
CA GLU A 48 -10.62 -1.44 5.08
C GLU A 48 -10.68 -2.72 4.24
N GLN A 49 -9.54 -3.20 3.71
CA GLN A 49 -9.48 -4.40 2.88
C GLN A 49 -9.87 -5.64 3.68
N ALA A 50 -9.28 -5.81 4.87
CA ALA A 50 -9.64 -6.91 5.77
C ALA A 50 -11.13 -6.88 6.12
N TYR A 51 -11.66 -5.69 6.43
CA TYR A 51 -13.08 -5.53 6.71
C TYR A 51 -13.96 -5.93 5.50
N MET A 52 -13.58 -5.51 4.30
CA MET A 52 -14.30 -5.91 3.08
C MET A 52 -14.24 -7.40 2.84
N GLU A 53 -13.09 -8.04 3.04
CA GLU A 53 -12.93 -9.49 2.84
C GLU A 53 -13.76 -10.32 3.83
N ASP A 54 -13.79 -9.90 5.10
CA ASP A 54 -14.56 -10.58 6.15
C ASP A 54 -16.07 -10.53 5.91
N ASN A 55 -16.57 -9.48 5.26
CA ASN A 55 -18.00 -9.23 5.11
C ASN A 55 -18.53 -9.52 3.69
N LEU A 56 -17.71 -9.46 2.65
CA LEU A 56 -18.16 -9.61 1.26
C LEU A 56 -18.56 -11.04 0.93
N GLY A 57 -17.84 -12.05 1.43
CA GLY A 57 -18.14 -13.46 1.16
C GLY A 57 -19.56 -13.87 1.57
N PRO A 58 -19.97 -13.65 2.83
CA PRO A 58 -21.35 -13.87 3.27
C PRO A 58 -22.38 -13.10 2.43
N TRP A 59 -22.09 -11.83 2.10
CA TRP A 59 -23.00 -11.00 1.31
C TRP A 59 -23.18 -11.48 -0.14
N GLU A 60 -22.13 -11.99 -0.78
CA GLU A 60 -22.22 -12.57 -2.13
C GLU A 60 -23.05 -13.85 -2.15
N ALA A 61 -22.96 -14.67 -1.10
CA ALA A 61 -23.78 -15.86 -0.95
C ALA A 61 -25.26 -15.49 -0.77
N ASP A 62 -25.56 -14.53 0.12
CA ASP A 62 -26.91 -14.03 0.37
C ASP A 62 -27.52 -13.37 -0.89
N ASP A 63 -26.73 -12.57 -1.63
CA ASP A 63 -27.16 -11.96 -2.91
C ASP A 63 -27.51 -13.02 -3.95
N SER A 64 -26.69 -14.06 -4.07
CA SER A 64 -26.92 -15.17 -5.01
C SER A 64 -28.20 -15.93 -4.68
N HIS A 65 -28.41 -16.25 -3.39
CA HIS A 65 -29.61 -16.91 -2.92
C HIS A 65 -30.86 -16.06 -3.17
N TRP A 66 -30.83 -14.79 -2.76
CA TRP A 66 -31.92 -13.85 -2.96
C TRP A 66 -32.27 -13.68 -4.45
N ARG A 67 -31.29 -13.58 -5.35
CA ARG A 67 -31.56 -13.52 -6.81
C ARG A 67 -32.30 -14.75 -7.32
N ALA A 68 -31.95 -15.94 -6.83
CA ALA A 68 -32.63 -17.17 -7.22
C ALA A 68 -34.11 -17.15 -6.75
N GLU A 69 -34.37 -16.66 -5.55
CA GLU A 69 -35.74 -16.47 -5.04
C GLU A 69 -36.51 -15.44 -5.88
N GLN A 70 -35.89 -14.31 -6.21
CA GLN A 70 -36.53 -13.29 -7.04
C GLN A 70 -36.87 -13.80 -8.44
N ASP A 71 -35.99 -14.60 -9.05
CA ASP A 71 -36.28 -15.22 -10.35
C ASP A 71 -37.49 -16.17 -10.27
N PHE A 72 -37.59 -16.96 -9.19
CA PHE A 72 -38.77 -17.78 -8.93
C PHE A 72 -40.04 -16.93 -8.79
N VAL A 73 -39.99 -15.87 -7.97
CA VAL A 73 -41.11 -14.93 -7.78
C VAL A 73 -41.56 -14.31 -9.09
N ILE A 74 -40.62 -13.81 -9.90
CA ILE A 74 -40.88 -13.21 -11.21
C ILE A 74 -41.57 -14.23 -12.12
N ARG A 75 -41.11 -15.48 -12.16
CA ARG A 75 -41.74 -16.54 -12.96
C ARG A 75 -43.16 -16.85 -12.49
N THR A 76 -43.40 -16.94 -11.19
CA THR A 76 -44.75 -17.16 -10.64
C THR A 76 -45.69 -16.01 -10.97
N LEU A 77 -45.25 -14.76 -10.80
CA LEU A 77 -46.07 -13.58 -11.09
C LEU A 77 -46.41 -13.44 -12.58
N ARG A 78 -45.52 -13.87 -13.47
CA ARG A 78 -45.81 -13.96 -14.92
C ARG A 78 -46.94 -14.94 -15.21
N ILE A 79 -46.96 -16.10 -14.54
CA ILE A 79 -48.03 -17.11 -14.69
C ILE A 79 -49.36 -16.57 -14.14
N CYS A 80 -49.30 -15.81 -13.05
CA CYS A 80 -50.48 -15.17 -12.46
C CYS A 80 -50.95 -13.90 -13.21
N GLU A 81 -50.32 -13.54 -14.33
CA GLU A 81 -50.66 -12.36 -15.13
C GLU A 81 -50.61 -11.04 -14.34
N GLU A 82 -49.61 -10.88 -13.47
CA GLU A 82 -49.40 -9.70 -12.61
C GLU A 82 -48.22 -8.82 -13.10
N PRO A 83 -48.35 -8.09 -14.23
CA PRO A 83 -47.22 -7.44 -14.90
C PRO A 83 -46.58 -6.31 -14.08
N LEU A 84 -47.36 -5.57 -13.28
CA LEU A 84 -46.83 -4.48 -12.44
C LEU A 84 -45.91 -5.02 -11.34
N LEU A 85 -46.24 -6.18 -10.77
CA LEU A 85 -45.41 -6.83 -9.76
C LEU A 85 -44.14 -7.43 -10.39
N VAL A 86 -44.26 -8.00 -11.60
CA VAL A 86 -43.09 -8.45 -12.38
C VAL A 86 -42.11 -7.30 -12.59
N ASP A 87 -42.57 -6.15 -13.08
CA ASP A 87 -41.72 -4.97 -13.31
C ASP A 87 -41.07 -4.45 -12.03
N TYR A 88 -41.81 -4.49 -10.92
CA TYR A 88 -41.29 -4.09 -9.60
C TYR A 88 -40.10 -4.97 -9.18
N TYR A 89 -40.24 -6.29 -9.24
CA TYR A 89 -39.20 -7.22 -8.83
C TYR A 89 -37.99 -7.22 -9.79
N ILE A 90 -38.21 -7.05 -11.09
CA ILE A 90 -37.11 -6.84 -12.05
C ILE A 90 -36.29 -5.60 -11.68
N LYS A 91 -36.93 -4.45 -11.47
CA LYS A 91 -36.24 -3.22 -11.07
C LYS A 91 -35.50 -3.37 -9.75
N MET A 92 -36.04 -4.14 -8.82
CA MET A 92 -35.36 -4.43 -7.55
C MET A 92 -34.09 -5.26 -7.77
N ALA A 93 -34.16 -6.31 -8.59
CA ALA A 93 -33.01 -7.15 -8.93
C ALA A 93 -31.90 -6.38 -9.67
N GLU A 94 -32.28 -5.46 -10.56
CA GLU A 94 -31.35 -4.56 -11.27
C GLU A 94 -30.63 -3.61 -10.30
N ARG A 95 -31.37 -2.98 -9.37
CA ARG A 95 -30.77 -2.10 -8.35
C ARG A 95 -29.78 -2.86 -7.47
N GLN A 96 -30.12 -4.09 -7.09
CA GLN A 96 -29.26 -4.95 -6.31
C GLN A 96 -28.00 -5.35 -7.11
N GLN A 97 -28.13 -5.64 -8.41
CA GLN A 97 -27.00 -5.91 -9.29
C GLN A 97 -26.04 -4.73 -9.39
N GLU A 98 -26.58 -3.54 -9.60
CA GLU A 98 -25.79 -2.31 -9.66
C GLU A 98 -25.09 -2.02 -8.33
N TYR A 99 -25.76 -2.27 -7.21
CA TYR A 99 -25.16 -2.17 -5.89
C TYR A 99 -23.94 -3.09 -5.75
N MET A 100 -24.09 -4.39 -6.01
CA MET A 100 -22.98 -5.35 -5.92
C MET A 100 -21.84 -5.02 -6.88
N ARG A 101 -22.14 -4.50 -8.07
CA ARG A 101 -21.13 -4.01 -9.02
C ARG A 101 -20.30 -2.87 -8.44
N LYS A 102 -20.92 -1.92 -7.74
CA LYS A 102 -20.21 -0.82 -7.06
C LYS A 102 -19.29 -1.33 -5.96
N VAL A 103 -19.74 -2.30 -5.17
CA VAL A 103 -18.93 -2.94 -4.12
C VAL A 103 -17.67 -3.60 -4.72
N LYS A 104 -17.84 -4.40 -5.79
CA LYS A 104 -16.70 -5.04 -6.49
C LYS A 104 -15.72 -4.03 -7.07
N LYS A 105 -16.23 -2.96 -7.69
CA LYS A 105 -15.41 -1.86 -8.22
C LYS A 105 -14.59 -1.18 -7.12
N ARG A 106 -15.20 -0.98 -5.95
CA ARG A 106 -14.51 -0.40 -4.79
C ARG A 106 -13.40 -1.31 -4.28
N LYS A 107 -13.67 -2.61 -4.11
CA LYS A 107 -12.65 -3.59 -3.74
C LYS A 107 -11.45 -3.52 -4.69
N SER A 108 -11.70 -3.60 -6.00
CA SER A 108 -10.63 -3.49 -7.00
C SER A 108 -9.84 -2.18 -6.89
N LYS A 109 -10.51 -1.05 -6.62
CA LYS A 109 -9.83 0.24 -6.43
C LYS A 109 -8.99 0.26 -5.16
N LEU A 110 -9.48 -0.34 -4.08
CA LEU A 110 -8.75 -0.48 -2.82
C LEU A 110 -7.46 -1.25 -3.01
N ASP A 111 -7.54 -2.41 -3.68
CA ASP A 111 -6.39 -3.26 -3.98
C ASP A 111 -5.33 -2.50 -4.77
N VAL A 112 -5.75 -1.75 -5.79
CA VAL A 112 -4.84 -0.91 -6.60
C VAL A 112 -4.19 0.21 -5.77
N LEU A 113 -4.93 0.86 -4.86
CA LEU A 113 -4.37 1.90 -4.00
C LEU A 113 -3.34 1.34 -3.02
N ILE A 114 -3.63 0.20 -2.41
CA ILE A 114 -2.71 -0.50 -1.50
C ILE A 114 -1.43 -0.86 -2.24
N GLN A 115 -1.55 -1.46 -3.44
CA GLN A 115 -0.40 -1.82 -4.26
C GLN A 115 0.45 -0.59 -4.59
N ASN A 116 -0.17 0.47 -5.13
CA ASN A 116 0.54 1.68 -5.51
C ASN A 116 1.27 2.34 -4.34
N ILE A 117 0.63 2.44 -3.16
CA ILE A 117 1.25 3.03 -1.97
C ILE A 117 2.41 2.16 -1.48
N THR A 118 2.24 0.84 -1.49
CA THR A 118 3.27 -0.11 -1.11
C THR A 118 4.50 0.03 -2.01
N ASP A 119 4.30 0.10 -3.33
CA ASP A 119 5.39 0.26 -4.30
C ASP A 119 6.15 1.58 -4.11
N VAL A 120 5.44 2.67 -3.81
CA VAL A 120 6.07 3.97 -3.50
C VAL A 120 6.93 3.87 -2.23
N ILE A 121 6.42 3.24 -1.17
CA ILE A 121 7.17 3.05 0.09
C ILE A 121 8.44 2.23 -0.16
N ILE A 122 8.34 1.11 -0.88
CA ILE A 122 9.49 0.26 -1.22
C ILE A 122 10.53 1.06 -2.00
N HIS A 123 10.13 1.78 -3.04
CA HIS A 123 11.06 2.59 -3.83
C HIS A 123 11.72 3.72 -3.02
N MET A 124 11.00 4.34 -2.08
CA MET A 124 11.59 5.35 -1.19
C MET A 124 12.63 4.73 -0.26
N GLN A 125 12.37 3.54 0.28
CA GLN A 125 13.32 2.81 1.13
C GLN A 125 14.57 2.37 0.36
N GLU A 126 14.43 1.90 -0.88
CA GLU A 126 15.55 1.52 -1.75
C GLU A 126 16.44 2.72 -2.09
N LYS A 127 15.85 3.89 -2.38
CA LYS A 127 16.61 5.13 -2.63
C LYS A 127 17.38 5.59 -1.39
N GLN A 128 16.78 5.49 -0.21
CA GLN A 128 17.47 5.83 1.04
C GLN A 128 18.64 4.89 1.33
N LYS A 129 18.47 3.58 1.11
CA LYS A 129 19.57 2.60 1.24
C LYS A 129 20.72 2.95 0.29
N LYS A 130 20.47 3.19 -1.00
CA LYS A 130 21.52 3.58 -1.96
C LYS A 130 22.23 4.89 -1.59
N GLY A 131 21.49 5.89 -1.09
CA GLY A 131 22.06 7.15 -0.61
C GLY A 131 22.89 7.00 0.66
N ALA A 132 22.48 6.13 1.59
CA ALA A 132 23.21 5.82 2.81
C ALA A 132 24.50 5.03 2.51
N THR A 133 24.45 4.04 1.61
CA THR A 133 25.63 3.29 1.16
C THR A 133 26.64 4.20 0.46
N GLY A 134 26.18 5.12 -0.40
CA GLY A 134 27.06 6.09 -1.06
C GLY A 134 27.72 7.08 -0.10
N ARG A 135 27.03 7.51 0.97
CA ARG A 135 27.62 8.35 2.02
C ARG A 135 28.60 7.56 2.91
N ALA A 136 28.29 6.32 3.24
CA ALA A 136 29.19 5.44 4.00
C ALA A 136 30.49 5.16 3.21
N GLN A 137 30.39 4.86 1.91
CA GLN A 137 31.55 4.68 1.04
C GLN A 137 32.38 5.96 0.89
N LYS A 138 31.74 7.13 0.79
CA LYS A 138 32.45 8.41 0.73
C LYS A 138 33.18 8.74 2.04
N ALA A 139 32.56 8.49 3.18
CA ALA A 139 33.19 8.65 4.50
C ALA A 139 34.36 7.68 4.70
N GLU A 140 34.22 6.42 4.29
CA GLU A 140 35.31 5.43 4.36
C GLU A 140 36.50 5.82 3.46
N ASN A 141 36.23 6.39 2.27
CA ASN A 141 37.28 6.84 1.35
C ASN A 141 38.02 8.10 1.86
N GLU A 142 37.29 9.05 2.46
CA GLU A 142 37.90 10.23 3.10
C GLU A 142 38.76 9.84 4.31
N THR A 143 38.37 8.79 5.06
CA THR A 143 39.14 8.33 6.22
C THR A 143 40.46 7.66 5.82
N LYS A 144 40.47 6.87 4.73
CA LYS A 144 41.70 6.26 4.17
C LYS A 144 42.68 7.29 3.62
N MET A 145 42.19 8.33 2.95
CA MET A 145 43.06 9.41 2.44
C MET A 145 43.73 10.23 3.55
N VAL A 146 43.07 10.40 4.70
CA VAL A 146 43.63 11.11 5.86
C VAL A 146 44.73 10.27 6.55
N ASP A 147 44.59 8.95 6.59
CA ASP A 147 45.62 8.05 7.14
C ASP A 147 46.86 7.96 6.24
N GLU A 148 46.69 7.87 4.91
CA GLU A 148 47.83 7.90 3.96
C GLU A 148 48.58 9.24 3.99
N SER A 149 47.87 10.35 4.23
CA SER A 149 48.49 11.68 4.33
C SER A 149 49.29 11.89 5.62
N ARG A 150 48.97 11.17 6.70
CA ARG A 150 49.72 11.22 7.99
C ARG A 150 51.00 10.40 7.97
N ILE A 151 51.02 9.30 7.23
CA ILE A 151 52.20 8.41 7.13
C ILE A 151 53.32 9.07 6.30
N SER A 152 52.99 10.00 5.40
CA SER A 152 53.98 10.62 4.49
C SER A 152 54.69 11.87 5.04
N GLN A 153 54.38 12.35 6.25
CA GLN A 153 55.00 13.57 6.82
C GLN A 153 56.13 13.33 7.85
N ASP A 154 56.44 12.09 8.21
CA ASP A 154 57.38 11.78 9.32
C ASP A 154 58.76 11.23 8.87
N GLY A 155 59.12 11.39 7.59
CA GLY A 155 60.26 10.67 6.99
C GLY A 155 61.34 11.51 6.32
N SER A 156 61.57 12.78 6.70
CA SER A 156 62.64 13.57 6.06
C SER A 156 63.25 14.62 6.97
N LYS A 157 64.13 14.19 7.88
CA LYS A 157 65.40 14.87 8.20
C LYS A 157 66.38 13.86 8.80
N GLU A 158 67.44 13.51 8.08
CA GLU A 158 68.79 13.58 8.64
C GLU A 158 69.83 13.59 7.53
N GLY A 159 70.74 14.54 7.66
CA GLY A 159 71.73 14.92 6.68
C GLY A 159 72.95 14.01 6.70
N ASP A 160 73.54 13.93 5.52
CA ASP A 160 74.76 13.24 5.15
C ASP A 160 75.99 14.06 5.58
N GLN A 161 76.94 13.47 6.31
CA GLN A 161 78.35 13.88 6.28
C GLN A 161 79.27 12.76 6.80
N VAL A 162 80.10 12.27 5.89
CA VAL A 162 81.21 11.33 6.07
C VAL A 162 82.50 12.15 6.19
N ASP A 163 83.35 11.86 7.19
CA ASP A 163 84.78 11.54 6.97
C ASP A 163 85.53 11.22 8.28
N GLN A 164 86.28 10.12 8.24
CA GLN A 164 87.34 9.66 9.15
C GLN A 164 88.71 10.24 8.69
N PRO A 165 89.91 9.98 9.28
CA PRO A 165 90.27 9.09 10.40
C PRO A 165 91.38 9.63 11.37
N HIS A 166 91.79 8.73 12.30
CA HIS A 166 93.08 8.60 13.01
C HIS A 166 93.40 9.49 14.22
N SER A 167 93.58 8.86 15.40
CA SER A 167 94.90 8.48 15.93
C SER A 167 94.78 7.69 17.25
N GLU A 168 95.74 6.77 17.44
CA GLU A 168 95.91 5.84 18.56
C GLU A 168 96.51 6.51 19.82
N GLU A 169 96.60 5.70 20.89
CA GLU A 169 97.49 5.78 22.06
C GLU A 169 97.10 6.72 23.23
N THR A 170 97.43 6.49 24.51
CA THR A 170 97.75 5.36 25.42
C THR A 170 97.83 6.04 26.82
N VAL A 171 97.74 5.27 27.92
CA VAL A 171 98.21 5.58 29.31
C VAL A 171 97.42 6.68 30.08
N LYS A 172 97.02 6.55 31.36
CA LYS A 172 97.39 5.74 32.54
C LYS A 172 96.15 5.47 33.38
#